data_AF-A0A060BUM7-F1
#
_entry.id   AF-A0A060BUM7-F1
#
_cell.length_a   1.000
_cell.length_b   1.000
_cell.length_c   1.000
_cell.angle_alpha   90.00
_cell.angle_beta   90.00
_cell.angle_gamma   90.00
#
_symmetry.space_group_name_H-M   'P 1'
#
loop_
_entity.id
_entity.type
_entity.pdbx_description
1 polymer ?
#
loop_
_entity_poly.entity_id
_entity_poly.type
_entity_poly.pdbx_seq_one_letter_code
_entity_poly.pdbx_strand_id
1 'polypeptide(L)' 'MRRRARQIRSELGDPAHVILGIDRLDYTKGIRHRLKAYGELLEEGRVSVADTTLIQIAVPQPRASRDLPSSAR' A
#
# COMPACT_ATOMS: atom_id res chain seq x y z
N MET A 1 12.92 -13.94 7.97
CA MET A 1 12.63 -12.69 7.23
C MET A 1 13.08 -12.72 5.75
N ARG A 2 14.37 -12.93 5.42
CA ARG A 2 14.87 -12.78 4.03
C ARG A 2 14.30 -13.73 2.96
N ARG A 3 13.77 -14.91 3.34
CA ARG A 3 13.19 -15.88 2.37
C ARG A 3 11.85 -15.38 1.82
N ARG A 4 10.98 -14.88 2.69
CA ARG A 4 9.65 -14.37 2.31
C ARG A 4 9.74 -13.11 1.45
N ALA A 5 10.64 -12.19 1.80
CA ALA A 5 10.87 -10.99 1.00
C ALA A 5 11.35 -11.30 -0.43
N ARG A 6 12.26 -12.29 -0.58
CA ARG A 6 12.71 -12.74 -1.91
C ARG A 6 11.61 -13.38 -2.73
N GLN A 7 10.79 -14.22 -2.09
CA GLN A 7 9.63 -14.83 -2.75
C GLN A 7 8.66 -13.76 -3.28
N ILE A 8 8.33 -12.75 -2.45
CA ILE A 8 7.45 -11.65 -2.87
C ILE A 8 8.04 -10.89 -4.06
N ARG A 9 9.36 -10.61 -4.07
CA ARG A 9 9.98 -9.96 -5.23
C ARG A 9 9.89 -10.79 -6.50
N SER A 10 10.07 -12.11 -6.40
CA SER A 10 9.93 -13.01 -7.54
C SER A 10 8.48 -13.08 -8.05
N GLU A 11 7.50 -13.12 -7.15
CA GLU A 11 6.06 -13.05 -7.49
C GLU A 11 5.67 -11.73 -8.19
N LEU A 12 6.48 -10.67 -8.02
CA LEU A 12 6.30 -9.36 -8.68
C LEU A 12 7.09 -9.23 -9.99
N GLY A 13 7.77 -10.28 -10.46
CA GLY A 13 8.58 -10.23 -11.68
C GLY A 13 10.01 -9.72 -11.49
N ASP A 14 10.53 -9.80 -10.26
CA ASP A 14 11.88 -9.37 -9.87
C ASP A 14 12.23 -7.91 -10.24
N PRO A 15 11.39 -6.93 -9.85
CA PRO A 15 11.64 -5.53 -10.13
C PRO A 15 12.91 -5.04 -9.45
N ALA A 16 13.66 -4.14 -10.10
CA ALA A 16 14.83 -3.49 -9.52
C ALA A 16 14.46 -2.70 -8.26
N HIS A 17 13.31 -2.03 -8.29
CA HIS A 17 12.82 -1.19 -7.19
C HIS A 17 11.42 -1.62 -6.74
N VAL A 18 11.25 -1.79 -5.43
CA VAL A 18 9.94 -1.96 -4.80
C VAL A 18 9.69 -0.78 -3.87
N ILE A 19 8.63 -0.04 -4.15
CA ILE A 19 8.15 1.05 -3.29
C ILE A 19 6.99 0.49 -2.48
N LEU A 20 7.07 0.57 -1.15
CA LEU A 20 6.02 0.07 -0.25
C LEU A 20 5.39 1.23 0.53
N GLY A 21 4.10 1.48 0.30
CA GLY A 21 3.27 2.39 1.08
C GLY A 21 2.37 1.61 2.04
N ILE A 22 2.35 1.99 3.31
CA ILE A 22 1.44 1.43 4.32
C ILE A 22 0.74 2.59 5.02
N ASP A 23 -0.57 2.67 4.86
CA ASP A 23 -1.36 3.76 5.40
C ASP A 23 -2.65 3.25 5.99
N ARG A 24 -3.16 3.99 6.97
CA ARG A 24 -4.46 3.73 7.54
C ARG A 24 -5.56 4.11 6.53
N LEU A 25 -6.67 3.38 6.57
CA LEU A 25 -7.92 3.74 5.89
C LEU A 25 -8.65 4.84 6.69
N ASP A 26 -7.92 5.78 7.29
CA ASP A 26 -8.49 7.07 7.64
C ASP A 26 -8.17 8.09 6.54
N TYR A 27 -9.05 9.06 6.49
CA TYR A 27 -9.42 9.91 5.37
C TYR A 27 -8.33 10.93 5.00
N THR A 28 -7.16 10.84 5.64
CA THR A 28 -5.99 11.67 5.42
C THR A 28 -5.23 11.18 4.20
N LYS A 29 -5.68 11.64 3.04
CA LYS A 29 -4.99 12.08 1.80
C LYS A 29 -3.65 11.44 1.31
N GLY A 30 -2.90 10.66 2.08
CA GLY A 30 -1.58 10.14 1.71
C GLY A 30 -1.61 9.22 0.49
N ILE A 31 -2.59 8.30 0.42
CA ILE A 31 -2.69 7.33 -0.68
C ILE A 31 -2.89 8.03 -2.03
N ARG A 32 -3.79 9.03 -2.08
CA ARG A 32 -4.05 9.77 -3.31
C ARG A 32 -2.83 10.54 -3.80
N HIS A 33 -2.14 11.24 -2.89
CA HIS A 33 -0.95 12.00 -3.28
C HIS A 33 0.19 11.08 -3.73
N ARG A 34 0.38 9.93 -3.07
CA ARG A 34 1.41 8.96 -3.52
C ARG A 34 1.09 8.34 -4.87
N LEU A 35 -0.16 7.96 -5.12
CA LEU A 35 -0.55 7.44 -6.43
C LEU A 35 -0.38 8.50 -7.52
N LYS A 36 -0.73 9.77 -7.24
CA LYS A 36 -0.52 10.89 -8.16
C LYS A 36 0.95 11.11 -8.46
N ALA A 37 1.80 11.21 -7.43
CA ALA A 37 3.24 11.39 -7.59
C ALA A 37 3.89 10.22 -8.34
N TYR A 38 3.45 8.98 -8.09
CA TYR A 38 3.95 7.82 -8.84
C TYR A 38 3.54 7.90 -10.32
N GLY A 39 2.31 8.33 -10.61
CA GLY A 39 1.86 8.60 -11.98
C GLY A 39 2.69 9.68 -12.67
N GLU A 40 2.94 10.80 -11.99
CA GLU A 40 3.77 11.89 -12.51
C GLU A 40 5.21 11.41 -12.79
N LEU A 41 5.80 10.60 -11.90
CA LEU A 41 7.13 10.02 -12.14
C LEU A 41 7.16 9.08 -13.34
N LEU A 42 6.08 8.33 -13.60
CA LEU A 42 5.95 7.48 -14.78
C LEU A 42 5.80 8.31 -16.06
N GLU A 43 4.97 9.36 -16.02
CA GLU A 43 4.77 10.29 -17.14
C GLU A 43 6.04 11.06 -17.49
N GLU A 44 6.81 11.47 -16.48
CA GLU A 44 8.12 12.13 -16.64
C GLU A 44 9.23 11.15 -17.06
N GLY A 45 8.96 9.83 -17.13
CA GLY A 45 9.95 8.81 -17.46
C GLY A 45 11.04 8.63 -16.41
N ARG A 46 10.82 9.11 -15.18
CA ARG A 46 11.77 9.04 -14.07
C ARG A 46 11.73 7.71 -13.33
N VAL A 47 10.64 6.98 -13.48
CA VAL A 47 10.51 5.57 -13.08
C VAL A 47 9.91 4.80 -14.24
N SER A 48 10.21 3.51 -14.35
CA SER A 48 9.70 2.64 -15.43
C SER A 48 8.79 1.56 -14.87
N VAL A 49 7.72 1.25 -15.60
CA VAL A 49 6.85 0.10 -15.28
C VAL A 49 7.58 -1.24 -15.41
N ALA A 50 8.71 -1.28 -16.15
CA ALA A 50 9.48 -2.50 -16.35
C ALA A 50 10.37 -2.84 -15.15
N ASP A 51 10.77 -1.86 -14.34
CA ASP A 51 11.77 -2.04 -13.29
C ASP A 51 11.31 -1.60 -11.90
N THR A 52 10.18 -0.91 -11.80
CA THR A 52 9.69 -0.34 -10.55
C THR A 52 8.26 -0.79 -10.27
N THR A 53 8.02 -1.27 -9.05
CA THR A 53 6.71 -1.69 -8.59
C THR A 53 6.33 -0.95 -7.32
N LEU A 54 5.17 -0.28 -7.33
CA LEU A 54 4.54 0.32 -6.15
C LEU A 54 3.53 -0.66 -5.54
N ILE A 55 3.70 -0.98 -4.25
CA ILE A 55 2.75 -1.73 -3.43
C ILE A 55 2.17 -0.77 -2.40
N GLN A 56 0.86 -0.54 -2.42
CA GLN A 56 0.18 0.29 -1.43
C GLN A 56 -0.80 -0.57 -0.63
N ILE A 57 -0.57 -0.67 0.68
CA ILE A 57 -1.44 -1.36 1.62
C ILE A 57 -2.25 -0.32 2.38
N ALA A 58 -3.58 -0.45 2.31
CA ALA A 58 -4.50 0.32 3.15
C ALA A 58 -4.93 -0.56 4.33
N VAL A 59 -4.47 -0.21 5.54
CA VAL A 59 -4.81 -0.91 6.77
C VAL A 59 -6.15 -0.37 7.27
N PRO A 60 -7.20 -1.19 7.38
CA PRO A 60 -8.50 -0.72 7.84
C PRO A 60 -8.38 -0.14 9.26
N GLN A 61 -9.11 0.95 9.51
CA GLN A 61 -9.40 1.36 10.88
C GLN A 61 -10.23 0.24 11.51
N PRO A 62 -9.91 -0.23 12.73
CA PRO A 62 -10.89 -0.96 13.51
C PRO A 62 -12.10 -0.02 13.65
N ARG A 63 -13.22 -0.34 13.00
CA ARG A 63 -14.50 0.20 13.43
C ARG A 63 -14.59 -0.19 14.90
N ALA A 64 -14.70 0.78 15.81
CA ALA A 64 -15.15 0.46 17.15
C ALA A 64 -16.45 -0.33 16.96
N SER A 65 -16.46 -1.59 17.39
CA SER A 65 -17.63 -2.45 17.36
C SER A 65 -18.73 -1.72 18.12
N ARG A 66 -19.62 -1.05 17.38
CA ARG A 66 -20.90 -0.58 17.92
C ARG A 66 -21.83 -1.78 17.94
N ASP A 67 -21.41 -2.77 18.68
CA ASP A 67 -22.16 -3.94 19.13
C ASP A 67 -21.80 -4.12 20.60
N LEU A 68 -22.12 -3.13 21.44
CA LEU A 68 -22.55 -3.48 22.78
C LEU A 68 -23.98 -4.00 22.59
N PRO A 69 -24.26 -5.29 22.84
CA PRO A 69 -25.63 -5.66 23.09
C PRO A 69 -26.13 -4.77 24.23
N SER A 70 -27.30 -4.16 24.01
CA SER A 70 -28.13 -3.64 25.09
C SER A 70 -28.59 -4.84 25.93
N SER A 71 -27.67 -5.44 26.67
CA SER A 71 -27.99 -6.47 27.64
C SER A 71 -27.89 -5.88 29.02
N ALA A 72 -28.97 -6.05 29.78
CA ALA A 72 -28.88 -6.39 31.18
C ALA A 72 -28.33 -5.29 32.11
N ARG A 73 -29.17 -4.31 32.41
CA ARG A 73 -29.91 -4.22 33.69
C ARG A 73 -30.84 -3.01 33.66
#